data_AF-A0A958W326-F1
#
_entry.id   AF-A0A958W326-F1
#
_cell.length_a   1.000
_cell.length_b   1.000
_cell.length_c   1.000
_cell.angle_alpha   90.00
_cell.angle_beta   90.00
_cell.angle_gamma   90.00
#
_symmetry.space_group_name_H-M   'P 1'
#
loop_
_entity.id
_entity.type
_entity.pdbx_description
1 polymer ?
#
loop_
_entity_poly.entity_id
_entity_poly.type
_entity_poly.pdbx_seq_one_letter_code
_entity_poly.pdbx_strand_id
1 'polypeptide(L)' 'MENKNFEVAQNDYELIAKLIHSDASPVGIDAKKTHILILNKLQELSERMERMEKKLNDMGS' A
#
# COMPACT_ATOMS: atom_id res chain seq x y z
N MET A 1 3.12 -23.62 2.50
CA MET A 1 3.32 -22.17 2.34
C MET A 1 2.52 -21.51 3.43
N GLU A 2 3.19 -20.81 4.34
CA GLU A 2 2.55 -20.12 5.46
C GLU A 2 1.73 -18.96 4.88
N ASN A 3 0.41 -19.01 5.02
CA ASN A 3 -0.48 -17.92 4.60
C ASN A 3 -0.22 -16.73 5.54
N LYS A 4 0.72 -15.86 5.17
CA LYS A 4 0.89 -14.57 5.85
C LYS A 4 -0.38 -13.77 5.61
N ASN A 5 -1.18 -13.60 6.66
CA ASN A 5 -2.38 -12.77 6.60
C ASN A 5 -1.91 -11.31 6.45
N PHE A 6 -2.05 -10.77 5.25
CA PHE A 6 -1.68 -9.39 4.96
C PHE A 6 -2.88 -8.50 5.27
N GLU A 7 -2.86 -7.84 6.43
CA GLU A 7 -3.95 -6.99 6.88
C GLU A 7 -3.75 -5.54 6.39
N VAL A 8 -4.78 -4.98 5.77
CA VAL A 8 -4.88 -3.57 5.37
C VAL A 8 -6.02 -2.96 6.19
N ALA A 9 -5.82 -1.78 6.78
CA ALA A 9 -6.89 -1.11 7.50
C ALA A 9 -8.07 -0.82 6.57
N GLN A 10 -9.30 -0.96 7.07
CA GLN A 10 -10.49 -0.87 6.23
C GLN A 10 -10.63 0.48 5.52
N ASN A 11 -10.28 1.58 6.18
CA ASN A 11 -10.31 2.92 5.57
C ASN A 11 -9.33 3.03 4.39
N ASP A 12 -8.10 2.53 4.55
CA ASP A 12 -7.09 2.54 3.48
C ASP A 12 -7.51 1.63 2.35
N TYR A 13 -8.09 0.47 2.68
CA TYR A 13 -8.65 -0.44 1.69
C TYR A 13 -9.71 0.24 0.84
N GLU A 14 -10.67 0.93 1.45
CA GLU A 14 -11.75 1.63 0.75
C GLU A 14 -11.25 2.81 -0.09
N LEU A 15 -10.28 3.57 0.43
CA LEU A 15 -9.67 4.69 -0.29
C LEU A 15 -8.93 4.19 -1.54
N ILE A 16 -8.07 3.20 -1.38
CA ILE A 16 -7.31 2.62 -2.49
C ILE A 16 -8.28 1.94 -3.46
N ALA A 17 -9.30 1.22 -2.97
CA ALA A 17 -10.33 0.59 -3.78
C ALA A 17 -11.09 1.58 -4.68
N LYS A 18 -11.31 2.82 -4.22
CA LYS A 18 -11.92 3.88 -5.02
C LYS A 18 -10.94 4.43 -6.06
N LEU A 19 -9.69 4.67 -5.67
CA LEU A 19 -8.66 5.19 -6.56
C LEU A 19 -8.35 4.26 -7.73
N ILE A 20 -8.36 2.94 -7.49
CA ILE A 20 -8.07 1.94 -8.54
C ILE A 20 -9.31 1.47 -9.29
N HIS A 21 -10.51 1.92 -8.91
CA HIS A 21 -11.73 1.51 -9.58
C HIS A 21 -11.77 2.08 -11.00
N SER A 22 -11.87 1.20 -11.99
CA SER A 22 -12.01 1.57 -13.39
C SER A 22 -13.15 0.77 -14.00
N ASP A 23 -14.16 1.45 -14.56
CA ASP A 23 -15.29 0.82 -15.24
C ASP A 23 -14.86 0.07 -16.53
N ALA A 24 -13.68 0.39 -17.06
CA ALA A 24 -13.13 -0.20 -18.27
C ALA A 24 -12.35 -1.50 -18.04
N SER A 25 -12.04 -1.85 -16.78
CA SER A 25 -11.30 -3.07 -16.44
C SER A 25 -12.06 -3.83 -15.36
N PRO A 26 -12.80 -4.91 -15.70
CA PRO A 26 -13.51 -5.72 -14.73
C PRO A 26 -12.49 -6.60 -13.98
N VAL A 27 -11.69 -5.97 -13.12
CA VAL A 27 -10.83 -6.69 -12.18
C VAL A 27 -11.72 -7.38 -11.15
N GLY A 28 -11.60 -8.71 -11.07
CA GLY A 28 -12.29 -9.52 -10.06
C GLY A 28 -11.94 -9.09 -8.63
N ILE A 29 -12.77 -9.48 -7.67
CA ILE A 29 -12.66 -9.08 -6.25
C ILE A 29 -11.25 -9.39 -5.68
N ASP A 30 -10.68 -10.56 -6.02
CA ASP A 30 -9.37 -10.97 -5.52
C ASP A 30 -8.21 -10.21 -6.16
N ALA A 31 -8.34 -9.85 -7.44
CA ALA A 31 -7.40 -8.95 -8.09
C ALA A 31 -7.45 -7.58 -7.41
N LYS A 32 -8.66 -7.03 -7.17
CA LYS A 32 -8.83 -5.74 -6.48
C LYS A 32 -8.16 -5.73 -5.10
N LYS A 33 -8.38 -6.77 -4.28
CA LYS A 33 -7.72 -6.93 -2.97
C LYS A 33 -6.19 -6.95 -3.09
N THR A 34 -5.68 -7.66 -4.09
CA THR A 34 -4.23 -7.78 -4.33
C THR A 34 -3.61 -6.42 -4.69
N HIS A 35 -4.27 -5.64 -5.56
CA HIS A 35 -3.80 -4.30 -5.93
C HIS A 35 -3.79 -3.35 -4.72
N ILE A 36 -4.84 -3.41 -3.91
CA ILE A 36 -4.92 -2.62 -2.68
C ILE A 36 -3.77 -2.95 -1.74
N LEU A 37 -3.49 -4.24 -1.53
CA LEU A 37 -2.41 -4.67 -0.67
C LEU A 37 -1.04 -4.20 -1.18
N ILE A 38 -0.79 -4.33 -2.49
CA ILE A 38 0.47 -3.89 -3.11
C ILE A 38 0.64 -2.38 -2.91
N LEU A 39 -0.38 -1.59 -3.23
CA LEU A 39 -0.31 -0.13 -3.09
C LEU A 39 -0.10 0.31 -1.65
N ASN A 40 -0.81 -0.29 -0.70
CA ASN A 40 -0.62 -0.01 0.72
C ASN A 40 0.81 -0.33 1.18
N LYS A 41 1.37 -1.47 0.75
CA LYS A 41 2.75 -1.84 1.09
C LYS A 41 3.80 -0.97 0.42
N LEU A 42 3.57 -0.53 -0.81
CA LEU A 42 4.44 0.45 -1.47
C LEU A 42 4.45 1.78 -0.72
N GLN A 43 3.28 2.28 -0.31
CA GLN A 43 3.17 3.49 0.48
C GLN A 43 3.92 3.35 1.83
N GLU A 44 3.68 2.25 2.56
CA GLU A 44 4.38 1.98 3.84
C GLU A 44 5.90 1.97 3.66
N LEU A 45 6.41 1.39 2.57
CA LEU A 45 7.83 1.39 2.25
C LEU A 45 8.36 2.80 1.93
N SER A 46 7.65 3.57 1.13
CA SER A 46 8.01 4.96 0.81
C SER A 46 8.10 5.83 2.07
N GLU A 47 7.12 5.76 2.96
CA GLU A 47 7.13 6.50 4.22
C GLU A 47 8.27 6.06 5.14
N ARG A 48 8.61 4.77 5.14
CA ARG A 48 9.77 4.25 5.89
C ARG A 48 11.07 4.79 5.31
N MET A 49 11.21 4.85 3.99
CA MET A 49 12.39 5.43 3.33
C MET A 49 12.54 6.90 3.66
N GLU A 50 11.48 7.69 3.56
CA GLU A 50 11.51 9.12 3.91
C GLU A 50 11.94 9.34 5.36
N ARG A 51 11.44 8.53 6.30
CA ARG A 51 11.87 8.58 7.70
C ARG A 51 13.36 8.24 7.89
N MET A 52 13.90 7.31 7.10
CA MET A 52 15.33 6.98 7.15
C MET A 52 16.19 8.10 6.56
N GLU A 53 15.79 8.63 5.40
CA GLU A 53 16.49 9.73 4.72
C GLU A 53 16.52 10.99 5.60
N LYS A 54 15.40 11.33 6.24
CA LYS A 54 15.34 12.43 7.21
C LYS A 54 16.32 12.23 8.36
N LYS A 55 16.33 11.03 8.96
CA LYS A 55 17.25 10.70 10.06
C LYS A 55 18.72 10.80 9.63
N LEU A 56 19.05 10.36 8.41
CA LEU A 56 20.41 10.46 7.88
C LEU A 56 20.82 11.93 7.66
N ASN A 57 19.93 12.78 7.16
CA ASN A 57 20.18 14.21 7.01
C ASN A 57 20.34 14.92 8.37
N ASP A 58 19.51 14.56 9.36
CA ASP A 58 19.57 15.11 10.72
C ASP A 58 20.87 14.70 11.46
N MET A 59 21.47 13.55 11.12
CA MET A 59 22.74 13.07 11.69
C MET A 59 23.99 13.66 11.03
N GLY A 60 23.86 14.23 9.82
CA GLY A 60 24.96 14.82 9.06
C GLY A 60 25.06 16.35 9.15
N SER A 61 24.18 16.99 9.92
CA SER A 61 24.13 18.46 10.13
C SER A 61 24.74 18.88 11.47
#